data_AF-A0A2P9H547-F1
#
_entry.id   AF-A0A2P9H547-F1
#
_cell.length_a   1.000
_cell.length_b   1.000
_cell.length_c   1.000
_cell.angle_alpha   90.00
_cell.angle_beta   90.00
_cell.angle_gamma   90.00
#
_symmetry.space_group_name_H-M   'P 1'
#
loop_
_entity.id
_entity.type
_entity.pdbx_description
1 polymer ?
#
loop_
_entity_poly.entity_id
_entity_poly.type
_entity_poly.pdbx_seq_one_letter_code
_entity_poly.pdbx_strand_id
1 'polypeptide(L)' 'MTDVCREFGISRKTGYKIFDRYKEHGLEALRDRSRRSVRYANQLPPQVEGLIVALKREKPH' A
#
# COMPACT_ATOMS: atom_id res chain seq x y z
N MET A 1 -21.67 -2.02 -14.61
CA MET A 1 -20.22 -1.74 -14.61
C MET A 1 -19.78 -0.98 -15.87
N THR A 2 -20.27 -1.33 -17.06
CA THR A 2 -19.86 -0.68 -18.33
C THR A 2 -20.09 0.84 -18.36
N ASP A 3 -21.32 1.31 -18.10
CA ASP A 3 -21.63 2.75 -18.21
C ASP A 3 -20.91 3.58 -17.14
N VAL A 4 -20.93 3.11 -15.90
CA VAL A 4 -20.17 3.71 -14.78
C VAL A 4 -18.67 3.75 -15.10
N CYS A 5 -18.06 2.66 -15.56
CA CYS A 5 -16.64 2.67 -15.91
C CYS A 5 -16.32 3.66 -17.03
N ARG A 6 -17.21 3.81 -18.01
CA ARG A 6 -17.07 4.78 -19.10
C ARG A 6 -17.17 6.22 -18.59
N GLU A 7 -18.14 6.51 -17.73
CA GLU A 7 -18.33 7.82 -17.10
C GLU A 7 -17.11 8.26 -16.28
N PHE A 8 -16.54 7.33 -15.51
CA PHE A 8 -15.37 7.59 -14.67
C PHE A 8 -14.03 7.42 -15.42
N GLY A 9 -14.04 7.10 -16.72
CA GLY A 9 -12.82 6.94 -17.52
C GLY A 9 -11.90 5.78 -17.08
N ILE A 10 -12.44 4.75 -16.43
CA ILE A 10 -11.68 3.59 -15.95
C ILE A 10 -11.99 2.33 -16.76
N SER A 11 -11.05 1.38 -16.75
CA SER A 11 -11.32 0.06 -17.33
C SER A 11 -12.35 -0.71 -16.50
N ARG A 12 -13.13 -1.58 -17.14
CA ARG A 12 -14.05 -2.50 -16.44
C ARG A 12 -13.34 -3.37 -15.40
N LYS A 13 -12.10 -3.81 -15.68
CA LYS A 13 -11.26 -4.58 -14.75
C LYS A 13 -10.98 -3.79 -13.47
N THR A 14 -10.72 -2.49 -13.59
CA THR A 14 -10.54 -1.59 -12.43
C THR A 14 -11.85 -1.45 -11.67
N GLY A 15 -12.97 -1.24 -12.39
CA GLY A 15 -14.29 -1.12 -11.77
C GLY A 15 -14.68 -2.35 -10.94
N TYR A 16 -14.49 -3.56 -11.47
CA TYR A 16 -14.73 -4.80 -10.71
C TYR A 16 -13.83 -4.91 -9.48
N LYS A 17 -12.53 -4.60 -9.59
CA LYS A 17 -11.62 -4.58 -8.43
C LYS A 17 -12.07 -3.61 -7.34
N ILE A 18 -12.57 -2.43 -7.70
CA ILE A 18 -13.08 -1.45 -6.74
C ILE A 18 -14.34 -1.99 -6.06
N PHE A 19 -15.26 -2.56 -6.84
CA PHE A 19 -16.51 -3.13 -6.34
C PHE A 19 -16.28 -4.32 -5.39
N ASP A 20 -15.40 -5.25 -5.75
CA ASP A 20 -15.08 -6.41 -4.92
C ASP A 20 -14.45 -5.97 -3.58
N ARG A 21 -13.52 -5.00 -3.61
CA ARG A 21 -12.95 -4.41 -2.39
C ARG A 21 -14.00 -3.75 -1.50
N TYR A 22 -14.94 -3.02 -2.09
CA TYR A 22 -16.04 -2.42 -1.34
C TYR A 22 -16.92 -3.50 -0.69
N LYS A 23 -17.21 -4.60 -1.38
CA LYS A 23 -17.95 -5.73 -0.80
C LYS A 23 -17.22 -6.38 0.39
N GLU A 24 -15.89 -6.44 0.35
CA GLU A 24 -15.06 -7.07 1.39
C GLU A 24 -14.79 -6.15 2.59
N HIS A 25 -14.57 -4.85 2.36
CA HIS A 25 -14.07 -3.92 3.38
C HIS A 25 -14.95 -2.67 3.58
N GLY A 26 -16.10 -2.59 2.91
CA GLY A 26 -17.01 -1.45 3.00
C GLY A 26 -16.41 -0.15 2.48
N LEU A 27 -16.79 0.98 3.08
CA LEU A 27 -16.37 2.31 2.66
C LEU A 27 -14.85 2.53 2.80
N GLU A 28 -14.19 1.88 3.76
CA GLU A 28 -12.74 1.98 3.93
C GLU A 28 -11.96 1.48 2.71
N ALA A 29 -12.54 0.59 1.90
CA ALA A 29 -11.92 0.09 0.67
C ALA A 29 -11.79 1.14 -0.44
N LEU A 30 -12.53 2.26 -0.34
CA LEU A 30 -12.49 3.36 -1.30
C LEU A 30 -11.41 4.40 -0.98
N ARG A 31 -10.78 4.30 0.20
CA ARG A 31 -9.66 5.17 0.58
C ARG A 31 -8.39 4.76 -0.14
N ASP A 32 -7.49 5.73 -0.30
CA ASP A 32 -6.16 5.47 -0.85
C ASP A 32 -5.42 4.42 -0.01
N ARG A 33 -5.07 3.32 -0.67
CA ARG A 33 -4.21 2.28 -0.10
C ARG A 33 -2.75 2.62 -0.37
N SER A 34 -1.90 2.27 0.58
CA SER A 34 -0.46 2.35 0.39
C SER A 34 -0.04 1.60 -0.89
N ARG A 35 0.70 2.29 -1.75
CA ARG A 35 1.34 1.67 -2.93
C ARG A 35 2.66 0.97 -2.57
N ARG A 36 3.05 1.04 -1.29
CA ARG A 36 4.27 0.42 -0.78
C ARG A 36 4.16 -1.10 -0.90
N SER A 37 5.23 -1.76 -1.35
CA SER A 37 5.32 -3.22 -1.30
C SER A 37 5.14 -3.71 0.14
N VAL A 38 4.43 -4.82 0.31
CA VAL A 38 4.24 -5.46 1.63
C VAL A 38 5.56 -5.96 2.19
N ARG A 39 6.48 -6.38 1.32
CA ARG A 39 7.81 -6.88 1.69
C ARG A 39 8.86 -6.33 0.75
N TYR A 40 10.00 -5.93 1.32
CA TYR A 40 11.22 -5.66 0.57
C TYR A 40 12.19 -6.81 0.79
N ALA A 41 12.80 -7.31 -0.29
CA ALA A 41 13.76 -8.42 -0.19
C ALA A 41 14.97 -8.08 0.69
N ASN A 42 15.39 -6.81 0.66
CA ASN A 42 16.54 -6.30 1.41
C ASN A 42 16.15 -5.59 2.71
N GLN A 43 14.95 -5.83 3.25
CA GLN A 43 14.55 -5.26 4.54
C GLN A 43 15.35 -5.94 5.66
N LEU A 44 16.01 -5.13 6.50
CA LEU A 44 16.76 -5.65 7.64
C LEU A 44 15.81 -6.06 8.77
N PRO A 45 16.21 -7.01 9.63
CA PRO A 45 15.49 -7.28 10.86
C PRO A 45 15.44 -6.03 11.75
N PRO A 46 14.35 -5.77 12.48
CA PRO A 46 14.20 -4.59 13.35
C PRO A 46 15.34 -4.40 14.35
N GLN A 47 15.94 -5.49 14.82
CA GLN A 47 17.06 -5.49 15.75
C GLN A 47 18.32 -4.87 15.10
N VAL A 48 18.57 -5.20 13.83
CA VAL A 48 19.71 -4.66 13.07
C VAL A 48 19.48 -3.19 12.74
N GLU A 49 18.26 -2.82 12.33
CA GLU A 49 17.90 -1.41 12.12
C GLU A 49 18.11 -0.58 13.39
N GLY A 50 17.67 -1.09 14.54
CA GLY A 50 17.86 -0.45 15.84
C GLY A 50 19.34 -0.27 16.20
N LEU A 51 20.16 -1.30 15.97
CA LEU A 51 21.60 -1.23 16.21
C LEU A 51 22.29 -0.20 15.32
N ILE A 52 21.93 -0.13 14.03
CA ILE A 52 22.47 0.88 13.10
C ILE A 52 22.15 2.29 13.61
N VAL A 53 20.90 2.54 14.01
CA VAL A 53 20.47 3.85 14.54
C VAL A 53 21.20 4.19 15.83
N ALA A 54 21.35 3.23 16.75
CA ALA A 54 22.08 3.42 18.00
C ALA A 54 23.56 3.79 17.74
N LEU A 55 24.24 3.01 16.89
CA LEU A 55 25.64 3.27 16.52
C LEU A 55 25.81 4.64 15.86
N LYS A 56 24.89 5.06 14.98
CA LYS A 56 24.96 6.39 14.36
C LYS A 56 24.75 7.52 15.36
N ARG A 57 23.95 7.30 16.41
CA ARG A 57 23.78 8.27 17.51
C ARG A 57 25.02 8.34 18.39
N GLU A 58 25.65 7.20 18.69
CA GLU A 58 26.89 7.13 19.47
C GLU A 58 28.09 7.75 18.73
N LYS A 59 28.11 7.62 17.39
CA LYS A 59 29.17 8.16 16.52
C LYS A 59 28.54 9.04 15.42
N PRO A 60 28.30 10.33 15.71
CA PRO A 60 27.58 11.23 14.80
C PRO A 60 28.39 11.65 13.56
N HIS A 61 29.71 11.61 13.66
CA HIS A 61 30.65 11.93 12.57
C HIS A 61 30.80 10.78 11.57
#